data_AF-A0A0D2J3U7-F1
#
_entry.id   AF-A0A0D2J3U7-F1
#
_cell.length_a   1.000
_cell.length_b   1.000
_cell.length_c   1.000
_cell.angle_alpha   90.00
_cell.angle_beta   90.00
_cell.angle_gamma   90.00
#
_symmetry.space_group_name_H-M   'P 1'
#
loop_
_entity.id
_entity.type
_entity.pdbx_description
1 polymer ?
#
loop_
_entity_poly.entity_id
_entity_poly.type
_entity_poly.pdbx_seq_one_letter_code
_entity_poly.pdbx_strand_id
1 'polypeptide(L)'
;MWGFGTQWALVKSYGIPGGTKLLVQTRQLTDEATVGKQAEDTGVFMGEILVSGIDSDRGMQALAKMNWLHRRYGTKITNGDMIHTLALFVLEPQRWIDAYEWRRLTQLEKDAAFAYWREIGNRMGMKDIPDTLEDLKVWTAAYEKWHMYYSHDNRLCAETTINLFLRDTPRPLRGVMRKVFVAFVEPHVRETLGVENPPTWAEYLILGIFKSRAFPIRHFYLPRYQCPFDVERSANGRLHRKKYLFEPWRSTL
;
A
#
# COMPACT_ATOMS: atom_id res chain seq x y z
N MET A 1 2.17 4.08 -11.72
CA MET A 1 2.68 4.26 -10.35
C MET A 1 1.60 4.15 -9.29
N TRP A 2 0.30 4.08 -9.64
CA TRP A 2 -0.75 3.86 -8.63
C TRP A 2 -0.46 2.62 -7.76
N GLY A 3 -0.24 1.45 -8.36
CA GLY A 3 0.08 0.22 -7.61
C GLY A 3 1.35 0.31 -6.76
N PHE A 4 2.38 1.02 -7.25
CA PHE A 4 3.61 1.26 -6.50
C PHE A 4 3.36 2.15 -5.27
N GLY A 5 2.62 3.25 -5.44
CA GLY A 5 2.21 4.11 -4.33
C GLY A 5 1.38 3.38 -3.28
N THR A 6 0.47 2.50 -3.73
CA THR A 6 -0.34 1.62 -2.85
C THR A 6 0.52 0.61 -2.08
N GLN A 7 1.53 0.00 -2.71
CA GLN A 7 2.47 -0.88 -1.99
C GLN A 7 3.24 -0.12 -0.92
N TRP A 8 3.60 1.13 -1.20
CA TRP A 8 4.37 1.92 -0.26
C TRP A 8 3.54 2.54 0.86
N ALA A 9 2.27 2.82 0.60
CA ALA A 9 1.27 3.07 1.64
C ALA A 9 1.25 1.93 2.67
N LEU A 10 1.28 0.67 2.23
CA LEU A 10 1.30 -0.48 3.13
C LEU A 10 2.59 -0.56 3.96
N VAL A 11 3.75 -0.22 3.41
CA VAL A 11 5.00 -0.19 4.19
C VAL A 11 5.01 0.96 5.18
N LYS A 12 4.48 2.12 4.79
CA LYS A 12 4.36 3.28 5.68
C LYS A 12 3.40 3.03 6.85
N SER A 13 2.36 2.22 6.67
CA SER A 13 1.45 1.87 7.76
C SER A 13 2.14 1.07 8.87
N TYR A 14 3.26 0.40 8.58
CA TYR A 14 4.06 -0.25 9.62
C TYR A 14 4.68 0.73 10.61
N GLY A 15 4.70 2.03 10.31
CA GLY A 15 5.13 3.05 11.27
C GLY A 15 4.15 3.27 12.43
N ILE A 16 2.93 2.72 12.36
CA ILE A 16 1.90 2.79 13.41
C ILE A 16 1.87 1.47 14.20
N PRO A 17 2.38 1.44 15.45
CA PRO A 17 2.57 0.18 16.19
C PRO A 17 1.29 -0.60 16.53
N GLY A 18 0.12 0.08 16.54
CA GLY A 18 -1.17 -0.57 16.75
C GLY A 18 -1.43 -1.71 15.75
N GLY A 19 -1.10 -1.47 14.48
CA GLY A 19 -1.27 -2.47 13.41
C GLY A 19 -0.20 -3.56 13.41
N THR A 20 1.08 -3.21 13.58
CA THR A 20 2.20 -4.16 13.46
C THR A 20 2.20 -5.22 14.53
N LYS A 21 1.77 -4.89 15.76
CA LYS A 21 1.61 -5.88 16.84
C LYS A 21 0.67 -7.01 16.46
N LEU A 22 -0.44 -6.69 15.78
CA LEU A 22 -1.38 -7.69 15.29
C LEU A 22 -0.76 -8.53 14.15
N LEU A 23 -0.03 -7.87 13.25
CA LEU A 23 0.64 -8.54 12.12
C LEU A 23 1.71 -9.54 12.58
N VAL A 24 2.49 -9.19 13.61
CA VAL A 24 3.44 -10.10 14.26
C VAL A 24 2.71 -11.27 14.93
N GLN A 25 1.65 -11.00 15.69
CA GLN A 25 0.89 -12.05 16.39
C GLN A 25 0.24 -13.06 15.43
N THR A 26 -0.27 -12.58 14.30
CA THR A 26 -0.90 -13.45 13.28
C THR A 26 0.10 -14.12 12.36
N ARG A 27 1.38 -13.70 12.43
CA ARG A 27 2.51 -14.11 11.58
C ARG A 27 2.36 -13.84 10.09
N GLN A 28 1.27 -13.20 9.67
CA GLN A 28 0.93 -13.06 8.25
C GLN A 28 1.90 -12.12 7.49
N LEU A 29 2.55 -11.16 8.17
CA LEU A 29 3.60 -10.30 7.59
C LEU A 29 4.99 -10.50 8.19
N THR A 30 5.17 -11.44 9.13
CA THR A 30 6.48 -11.68 9.76
C THR A 30 7.07 -13.05 9.42
N ASP A 31 6.30 -13.93 8.78
CA ASP A 31 6.78 -15.21 8.28
C ASP A 31 6.99 -15.14 6.76
N GLU A 32 8.19 -15.52 6.31
CA GLU A 32 8.57 -15.55 4.89
C GLU A 32 7.63 -16.42 4.05
N ALA A 33 7.03 -17.46 4.63
CA ALA A 33 6.11 -18.35 3.95
C ALA A 33 4.72 -17.73 3.70
N THR A 34 4.36 -16.67 4.42
CA THR A 34 3.00 -16.10 4.38
C THR A 34 2.94 -14.66 3.89
N VAL A 35 4.04 -13.90 4.00
CA VAL A 35 4.11 -12.49 3.61
C VAL A 35 3.79 -12.27 2.12
N GLY A 36 4.25 -13.16 1.25
CA GLY A 36 3.92 -13.12 -0.18
C GLY A 36 2.42 -13.32 -0.45
N LYS A 37 1.80 -14.29 0.25
CA LYS A 37 0.36 -14.54 0.16
C LYS A 37 -0.46 -13.35 0.64
N GLN A 38 -0.09 -12.72 1.76
CA GLN A 38 -0.82 -11.56 2.26
C GLN A 38 -0.76 -10.37 1.29
N ALA A 39 0.40 -10.14 0.67
CA ALA A 39 0.55 -9.11 -0.36
C ALA A 39 -0.28 -9.42 -1.62
N GLU A 40 -0.39 -10.70 -2.01
CA GLU A 40 -1.30 -11.12 -3.08
C GLU A 40 -2.78 -10.94 -2.73
N ASP A 41 -3.22 -11.41 -1.55
CA ASP A 41 -4.60 -11.28 -1.09
C ASP A 41 -5.04 -9.81 -1.05
N THR A 42 -4.18 -8.93 -0.52
CA THR A 42 -4.43 -7.48 -0.50
C THR A 42 -4.57 -6.94 -1.93
N GLY A 43 -3.66 -7.35 -2.82
CA GLY A 43 -3.72 -6.96 -4.24
C GLY A 43 -4.99 -7.40 -4.96
N VAL A 44 -5.49 -8.60 -4.67
CA VAL A 44 -6.74 -9.13 -5.22
C VAL A 44 -7.93 -8.33 -4.70
N PHE A 45 -8.04 -8.11 -3.39
CA PHE A 45 -9.15 -7.31 -2.84
C PHE A 45 -9.16 -5.88 -3.38
N MET A 46 -8.00 -5.24 -3.45
CA MET A 46 -7.89 -3.90 -4.04
C MET A 46 -8.26 -3.91 -5.53
N GLY A 47 -7.85 -4.93 -6.28
CA GLY A 47 -8.24 -5.11 -7.67
C GLY A 47 -9.76 -5.21 -7.83
N GLU A 48 -10.43 -6.06 -7.06
CA GLU A 48 -11.88 -6.20 -7.14
C GLU A 48 -12.63 -4.94 -6.72
N ILE A 49 -12.24 -4.34 -5.61
CA ILE A 49 -12.93 -3.18 -5.07
C ILE A 49 -12.77 -1.99 -6.02
N LEU A 50 -11.56 -1.74 -6.53
CA LEU A 50 -11.25 -0.52 -7.28
C LEU A 50 -11.48 -0.65 -8.79
N VAL A 51 -11.28 -1.84 -9.38
CA VAL A 51 -11.37 -2.05 -10.83
C VAL A 51 -12.73 -2.57 -11.24
N SER A 52 -13.24 -3.60 -10.54
CA SER A 52 -14.60 -4.09 -10.78
C SER A 52 -15.65 -3.08 -10.27
N GLY A 53 -15.29 -2.30 -9.26
CA GLY A 53 -16.11 -1.26 -8.66
C GLY A 53 -16.82 -1.75 -7.39
N ILE A 54 -16.92 -0.88 -6.37
CA ILE A 54 -17.48 -1.20 -5.04
C ILE A 54 -18.93 -1.70 -5.06
N ASP A 55 -19.70 -1.33 -6.09
CA ASP A 55 -21.11 -1.72 -6.28
C ASP A 55 -21.29 -2.94 -7.19
N SER A 56 -20.20 -3.47 -7.76
CA SER A 56 -20.25 -4.72 -8.52
C SER A 56 -20.39 -5.92 -7.57
N ASP A 57 -20.97 -7.02 -8.06
CA ASP A 57 -21.05 -8.27 -7.29
C ASP A 57 -19.69 -8.72 -6.74
N ARG A 58 -18.64 -8.57 -7.55
CA ARG A 58 -17.27 -8.94 -7.17
C ARG A 58 -16.69 -7.98 -6.12
N GLY A 59 -16.90 -6.67 -6.30
CA GLY A 59 -16.47 -5.65 -5.35
C GLY A 59 -17.17 -5.79 -4.00
N MET A 60 -18.47 -6.04 -3.98
CA MET A 60 -19.24 -6.28 -2.77
C MET A 60 -18.79 -7.55 -2.04
N GLN A 61 -18.51 -8.64 -2.76
CA GLN A 61 -17.97 -9.87 -2.16
C GLN A 61 -16.57 -9.65 -1.56
N ALA A 62 -15.68 -8.95 -2.27
CA ALA A 62 -14.36 -8.60 -1.78
C ALA A 62 -14.43 -7.71 -0.53
N LEU A 63 -15.29 -6.69 -0.54
CA LEU A 63 -15.51 -5.81 0.61
C LEU A 63 -16.10 -6.56 1.80
N ALA A 64 -17.08 -7.45 1.58
CA ALA A 64 -17.64 -8.30 2.63
C ALA A 64 -16.58 -9.22 3.26
N LYS A 65 -15.69 -9.80 2.44
CA LYS A 65 -14.57 -10.62 2.90
C LYS A 65 -13.56 -9.80 3.70
N MET A 66 -13.19 -8.63 3.21
CA MET A 66 -12.31 -7.70 3.91
C MET A 66 -12.91 -7.30 5.27
N ASN A 67 -14.19 -6.98 5.31
CA ASN A 67 -14.92 -6.66 6.54
C ASN A 67 -14.95 -7.83 7.52
N TRP A 68 -15.15 -9.05 7.05
CA TRP A 68 -15.09 -10.24 7.89
C TRP A 68 -13.70 -10.44 8.52
N LEU A 69 -12.63 -10.25 7.75
CA LEU A 69 -11.25 -10.32 8.25
C LEU A 69 -10.97 -9.25 9.31
N HIS A 70 -11.34 -7.99 9.06
CA HIS A 70 -11.10 -6.89 10.00
C HIS A 70 -11.92 -7.05 11.29
N ARG A 71 -13.19 -7.49 11.20
CA ARG A 71 -14.03 -7.74 12.39
C ARG A 71 -13.46 -8.80 13.31
N ARG A 72 -12.80 -9.84 12.77
CA ARG A 72 -12.16 -10.89 13.57
C ARG A 72 -11.11 -10.34 14.54
N TYR A 73 -10.53 -9.18 14.22
CA TYR A 73 -9.52 -8.51 15.02
C TYR A 73 -9.96 -7.11 15.47
N GLY A 74 -11.26 -6.79 15.40
CA GLY A 74 -11.78 -5.44 15.61
C GLY A 74 -11.45 -4.84 16.98
N THR A 75 -11.26 -5.66 18.02
CA THR A 75 -10.82 -5.19 19.35
C THR A 75 -9.35 -4.76 19.40
N LYS A 76 -8.57 -5.08 18.36
CA LYS A 76 -7.14 -4.79 18.24
C LYS A 76 -6.83 -3.75 17.16
N ILE A 77 -7.78 -3.41 16.30
CA ILE A 77 -7.63 -2.42 15.23
C ILE A 77 -8.50 -1.23 15.59
N THR A 78 -7.90 -0.08 15.90
CA THR A 78 -8.67 1.10 16.30
C THR A 78 -9.29 1.79 15.08
N ASN A 79 -10.32 2.61 15.31
CA ASN A 79 -10.88 3.45 14.25
C ASN A 79 -9.83 4.41 13.67
N GLY A 80 -8.92 4.91 14.50
CA GLY A 80 -7.79 5.74 14.05
C GLY A 80 -6.85 4.98 13.11
N ASP A 81 -6.49 3.74 13.43
CA ASP A 81 -5.64 2.92 12.55
C ASP A 81 -6.29 2.67 11.19
N MET A 82 -7.62 2.48 11.19
CA MET A 82 -8.41 2.30 9.97
C MET A 82 -8.44 3.56 9.11
N ILE A 83 -8.70 4.73 9.70
CA ILE A 83 -8.69 6.01 8.97
C ILE A 83 -7.29 6.34 8.46
N HIS A 84 -6.25 6.11 9.27
CA HIS A 84 -4.87 6.33 8.84
C HIS A 84 -4.49 5.46 7.64
N THR A 85 -4.83 4.17 7.70
CA THR A 85 -4.60 3.25 6.57
C THR A 85 -5.37 3.70 5.31
N LEU A 86 -6.64 4.10 5.47
CA LEU A 86 -7.43 4.69 4.38
C LEU A 86 -6.75 5.95 3.80
N ALA A 87 -6.26 6.83 4.67
CA ALA A 87 -5.56 8.05 4.25
C ALA A 87 -4.30 7.73 3.44
N LEU A 88 -3.53 6.72 3.82
CA LEU A 88 -2.37 6.30 3.04
C LEU A 88 -2.76 5.80 1.64
N PHE A 89 -3.87 5.06 1.51
CA PHE A 89 -4.39 4.62 0.22
C PHE A 89 -4.93 5.75 -0.66
N VAL A 90 -5.29 6.90 -0.08
CA VAL A 90 -5.67 8.11 -0.81
C VAL A 90 -4.43 8.94 -1.17
N LEU A 91 -3.61 9.28 -0.18
CA LEU A 91 -2.57 10.31 -0.28
C LEU A 91 -1.32 9.82 -1.00
N GLU A 92 -0.87 8.59 -0.73
CA GLU A 92 0.37 8.09 -1.32
C GLU A 92 0.25 7.88 -2.84
N PRO A 93 -0.81 7.22 -3.38
CA PRO A 93 -0.95 7.12 -4.83
C PRO A 93 -1.04 8.49 -5.51
N GLN A 94 -1.76 9.46 -4.93
CA GLN A 94 -1.82 10.83 -5.47
C GLN A 94 -0.44 11.48 -5.54
N ARG A 95 0.36 11.39 -4.46
CA ARG A 95 1.73 11.93 -4.40
C ARG A 95 2.63 11.31 -5.47
N TRP A 96 2.57 10.00 -5.63
CA TRP A 96 3.38 9.27 -6.62
C TRP A 96 2.98 9.61 -8.07
N ILE A 97 1.67 9.76 -8.34
CA ILE A 97 1.17 10.15 -9.66
C ILE A 97 1.64 11.57 -9.99
N ASP A 98 1.45 12.53 -9.07
CA ASP A 98 1.83 13.93 -9.27
C ASP A 98 3.34 14.11 -9.51
N ALA A 99 4.15 13.29 -8.84
CA ALA A 99 5.60 13.34 -8.96
C ALA A 99 6.12 12.66 -10.24
N TYR A 100 5.56 11.51 -10.63
CA TYR A 100 6.24 10.58 -11.54
C TYR A 100 5.41 9.96 -12.67
N GLU A 101 4.15 10.36 -12.84
CA GLU A 101 3.30 9.88 -13.94
C GLU A 101 3.03 10.94 -15.02
N TRP A 102 2.30 10.49 -16.05
CA TRP A 102 1.97 11.21 -17.28
C TRP A 102 1.50 12.65 -17.08
N ARG A 103 0.68 12.90 -16.06
CA ARG A 103 0.36 14.25 -15.60
C ARG A 103 0.01 14.25 -14.13
N ARG A 104 0.00 15.45 -13.55
CA ARG A 104 -0.59 15.69 -12.22
C ARG A 104 -2.10 15.45 -12.27
N LEU A 105 -2.63 14.96 -11.16
CA LEU A 105 -4.06 14.88 -10.95
C LEU A 105 -4.62 16.28 -10.76
N THR A 106 -5.76 16.53 -11.38
CA THR A 106 -6.58 17.70 -11.10
C THR A 106 -7.17 17.59 -9.69
N GLN A 107 -7.61 18.72 -9.12
CA GLN A 107 -8.25 18.71 -7.81
C GLN A 107 -9.51 17.82 -7.80
N LEU A 108 -10.33 17.88 -8.86
CA LEU A 108 -11.51 17.04 -9.03
C LEU A 108 -11.18 15.54 -8.97
N GLU A 109 -10.10 15.10 -9.63
CA GLU A 109 -9.70 13.69 -9.60
C GLU A 109 -9.23 13.24 -8.21
N LYS A 110 -8.55 14.13 -7.48
CA LYS A 110 -8.10 13.85 -6.11
C LYS A 110 -9.29 13.74 -5.16
N ASP A 111 -10.25 14.65 -5.27
CA ASP A 111 -11.46 14.65 -4.46
C ASP A 111 -12.37 13.47 -4.82
N ALA A 112 -12.49 13.11 -6.10
CA ALA A 112 -13.22 11.91 -6.53
C ALA A 112 -12.60 10.62 -5.99
N ALA A 113 -11.26 10.49 -6.05
CA ALA A 113 -10.57 9.35 -5.46
C ALA A 113 -10.78 9.28 -3.94
N PHE A 114 -10.74 10.42 -3.26
CA PHE A 114 -11.03 10.51 -1.83
C PHE A 114 -12.47 10.12 -1.51
N ALA A 115 -13.46 10.64 -2.24
CA ALA A 115 -14.87 10.31 -2.04
C ALA A 115 -15.12 8.80 -2.19
N TYR A 116 -14.47 8.17 -3.17
CA TYR A 116 -14.52 6.73 -3.37
C TYR A 116 -13.96 5.94 -2.16
N TRP A 117 -12.79 6.34 -1.65
CA TRP A 117 -12.20 5.72 -0.47
C TRP A 117 -13.01 5.98 0.80
N ARG A 118 -13.58 7.17 0.95
CA ARG A 118 -14.49 7.51 2.06
C ARG A 118 -15.72 6.61 2.05
N GLU A 119 -16.28 6.32 0.88
CA GLU A 119 -17.40 5.36 0.76
C GLU A 119 -17.00 3.93 1.15
N ILE A 120 -15.80 3.48 0.74
CA ILE A 120 -15.25 2.21 1.24
C ILE A 120 -15.16 2.22 2.76
N GLY A 121 -14.58 3.27 3.35
CA GLY A 121 -14.45 3.42 4.80
C GLY A 121 -15.80 3.38 5.53
N ASN A 122 -16.81 4.07 5.00
CA ASN A 122 -18.18 4.04 5.52
C ASN A 122 -18.76 2.62 5.51
N ARG A 123 -18.59 1.88 4.41
CA ARG A 123 -19.05 0.48 4.28
C ARG A 123 -18.22 -0.50 5.14
N MET A 124 -17.02 -0.12 5.54
CA MET A 124 -16.23 -0.85 6.53
C MET A 124 -16.66 -0.53 7.98
N GLY A 125 -17.56 0.42 8.17
CA GLY A 125 -18.08 0.81 9.49
C GLY A 125 -17.20 1.80 10.24
N MET A 126 -16.21 2.41 9.58
CA MET A 126 -15.40 3.48 10.16
C MET A 126 -16.29 4.67 10.55
N LYS A 127 -15.88 5.39 11.59
CA LYS A 127 -16.59 6.57 12.13
C LYS A 127 -15.71 7.80 12.01
N ASP A 128 -16.33 8.96 11.85
CA ASP A 128 -15.64 10.25 11.86
C ASP A 128 -14.50 10.34 10.81
N ILE A 129 -14.70 9.73 9.64
CA ILE A 129 -13.83 9.98 8.49
C ILE A 129 -13.97 11.46 8.13
N PRO A 130 -12.85 12.21 7.98
CA PRO A 130 -12.91 13.60 7.54
C PRO A 130 -13.79 13.80 6.30
N ASP A 131 -14.42 14.96 6.17
CA ASP A 131 -15.38 15.23 5.09
C ASP A 131 -14.71 15.71 3.80
N THR A 132 -13.50 16.26 3.90
CA THR A 132 -12.73 16.76 2.77
C THR A 132 -11.34 16.14 2.71
N LEU A 133 -10.75 16.16 1.51
CA LEU A 133 -9.38 15.70 1.31
C LEU A 133 -8.37 16.54 2.10
N GLU A 134 -8.62 17.84 2.27
CA GLU A 134 -7.74 18.70 3.07
C GLU A 134 -7.83 18.37 4.57
N ASP A 135 -9.05 18.16 5.08
CA ASP A 135 -9.24 17.71 6.47
C ASP A 135 -8.59 16.35 6.71
N LEU A 136 -8.64 15.43 5.72
CA LEU A 136 -7.94 14.16 5.80
C LEU A 136 -6.42 14.34 5.93
N LYS A 137 -5.81 15.27 5.19
CA LYS A 137 -4.37 15.55 5.31
C LYS A 137 -4.01 16.10 6.69
N VAL A 138 -4.80 17.05 7.19
CA VAL A 138 -4.60 17.65 8.53
C VAL A 138 -4.74 16.58 9.61
N TRP A 139 -5.81 15.78 9.52
CA TRP A 139 -6.06 14.67 10.43
C TRP A 139 -4.92 13.66 10.41
N THR A 140 -4.43 13.28 9.23
CA THR A 140 -3.34 12.30 9.06
C THR A 140 -2.05 12.80 9.72
N ALA A 141 -1.66 14.06 9.45
CA ALA A 141 -0.47 14.65 10.05
C ALA A 141 -0.57 14.72 11.59
N ALA A 142 -1.75 15.06 12.11
CA ALA A 142 -2.01 15.06 13.56
C ALA A 142 -1.96 13.65 14.15
N TYR A 143 -2.54 12.65 13.47
CA TYR A 143 -2.53 11.26 13.91
C TYR A 143 -1.10 10.69 13.95
N GLU A 144 -0.34 10.89 12.86
CA GLU A 144 1.05 10.43 12.73
C GLU A 144 1.94 11.03 13.82
N LYS A 145 1.74 12.31 14.19
CA LYS A 145 2.52 12.96 15.27
C LYS A 145 2.44 12.21 16.60
N TRP A 146 1.32 11.56 16.92
CA TRP A 146 1.10 10.91 18.21
C TRP A 146 1.20 9.39 18.14
N HIS A 147 0.94 8.78 16.98
CA HIS A 147 0.83 7.33 16.83
C HIS A 147 1.93 6.72 15.98
N MET A 148 2.74 7.53 15.28
CA MET A 148 3.87 7.05 14.49
C MET A 148 5.15 7.11 15.32
N TYR A 149 5.56 5.96 15.83
CA TYR A 149 6.77 5.86 16.66
C TYR A 149 7.40 4.47 16.51
N TYR A 150 8.68 4.38 16.90
CA TYR A 150 9.41 3.14 16.83
C TYR A 150 8.79 2.04 17.72
N SER A 151 8.65 0.85 17.15
CA SER A 151 8.37 -0.39 17.87
C SER A 151 9.20 -1.53 17.29
N HIS A 152 9.55 -2.51 18.13
CA HIS A 152 10.21 -3.73 17.66
C HIS A 152 9.37 -4.47 16.62
N ASP A 153 8.05 -4.48 16.79
CA ASP A 153 7.10 -5.10 15.86
C ASP A 153 7.14 -4.46 14.47
N ASN A 154 7.32 -3.13 14.39
CA ASN A 154 7.47 -2.41 13.13
C ASN A 154 8.70 -2.89 12.37
N ARG A 155 9.81 -3.04 13.08
CA ARG A 155 11.08 -3.50 12.50
C ARG A 155 10.95 -4.92 11.95
N LEU A 156 10.27 -5.82 12.66
CA LEU A 156 10.03 -7.17 12.17
C LEU A 156 9.22 -7.16 10.86
N CYS A 157 8.12 -6.41 10.81
CA CYS A 157 7.32 -6.29 9.58
C CYS A 157 8.13 -5.68 8.42
N ALA A 158 8.91 -4.63 8.68
CA ALA A 158 9.75 -3.98 7.68
C ALA A 158 10.84 -4.93 7.15
N GLU A 159 11.57 -5.60 8.03
CA GLU A 159 12.64 -6.55 7.66
C GLU A 159 12.10 -7.73 6.85
N THR A 160 10.98 -8.35 7.27
CA THR A 160 10.37 -9.44 6.51
C THR A 160 9.90 -8.96 5.13
N THR A 161 9.34 -7.76 5.04
CA THR A 161 8.92 -7.18 3.75
C THR A 161 10.12 -6.89 2.84
N ILE A 162 11.21 -6.32 3.38
CA ILE A 162 12.46 -6.10 2.63
C ILE A 162 13.04 -7.43 2.15
N ASN A 163 13.04 -8.46 3.00
CA ASN A 163 13.54 -9.80 2.64
C ASN A 163 12.69 -10.45 1.53
N LEU A 164 11.36 -10.27 1.54
CA LEU A 164 10.49 -10.71 0.45
C LEU A 164 10.93 -10.09 -0.89
N PHE A 165 11.16 -8.78 -0.92
CA PHE A 165 11.64 -8.10 -2.12
C PHE A 165 13.05 -8.54 -2.56
N LEU A 166 13.91 -8.91 -1.62
CA LEU A 166 15.29 -9.34 -1.88
C LEU A 166 15.43 -10.84 -2.17
N ARG A 167 14.35 -11.62 -2.08
CA ARG A 167 14.40 -13.08 -2.12
C ARG A 167 15.09 -13.61 -3.38
N ASP A 168 14.69 -13.07 -4.53
CA ASP A 168 15.21 -13.46 -5.85
C ASP A 168 16.48 -12.68 -6.24
N THR A 169 16.99 -11.82 -5.35
CA THR A 169 18.23 -11.06 -5.58
C THR A 169 19.47 -11.93 -5.30
N PRO A 170 20.43 -12.01 -6.24
CA PRO A 170 21.69 -12.71 -6.03
C PRO A 170 22.44 -12.22 -4.79
N ARG A 171 23.02 -13.15 -4.01
CA ARG A 171 23.68 -12.85 -2.72
C ARG A 171 24.65 -11.65 -2.76
N PRO A 172 25.53 -11.49 -3.76
CA PRO A 172 26.46 -10.36 -3.81
C PRO A 172 25.76 -8.99 -3.90
N LEU A 173 24.56 -8.94 -4.49
CA LEU A 173 23.82 -7.70 -4.72
C LEU A 173 22.86 -7.35 -3.58
N ARG A 174 22.57 -8.28 -2.66
CA ARG A 174 21.56 -8.10 -1.59
C ARG A 174 21.82 -6.87 -0.72
N GLY A 175 23.08 -6.62 -0.36
CA GLY A 175 23.43 -5.45 0.46
C GLY A 175 23.17 -4.11 -0.24
N VAL A 176 23.47 -4.04 -1.55
CA VAL A 176 23.20 -2.86 -2.37
C VAL A 176 21.69 -2.68 -2.55
N MET A 177 20.98 -3.75 -2.92
CA MET A 177 19.54 -3.70 -3.13
C MET A 177 18.78 -3.35 -1.86
N ARG A 178 19.22 -3.82 -0.68
CA ARG A 178 18.64 -3.40 0.60
C ARG A 178 18.69 -1.87 0.78
N LYS A 179 19.85 -1.25 0.51
CA LYS A 179 20.01 0.22 0.60
C LYS A 179 19.09 0.95 -0.37
N VAL A 180 18.91 0.41 -1.58
CA VAL A 180 17.93 0.92 -2.55
C VAL A 180 16.50 0.78 -2.00
N PHE A 181 16.13 -0.38 -1.45
CA PHE A 181 14.78 -0.56 -0.88
C PHE A 181 14.48 0.44 0.24
N VAL A 182 15.42 0.64 1.17
CA VAL A 182 15.23 1.59 2.27
C VAL A 182 15.19 3.03 1.77
N ALA A 183 15.88 3.35 0.67
CA ALA A 183 15.84 4.69 0.07
C ALA A 183 14.49 5.07 -0.56
N PHE A 184 13.57 4.11 -0.80
CA PHE A 184 12.18 4.46 -1.13
C PHE A 184 11.41 4.99 0.09
N VAL A 185 11.76 4.59 1.31
CA VAL A 185 11.03 4.96 2.55
C VAL A 185 11.37 6.41 2.88
N GLU A 186 10.41 7.22 3.31
CA GLU A 186 10.68 8.58 3.79
C GLU A 186 11.54 8.57 5.07
N PRO A 187 12.42 9.58 5.29
CA PRO A 187 13.29 9.63 6.46
C PRO A 187 12.56 9.45 7.80
N HIS A 188 11.46 10.17 8.03
CA HIS A 188 10.67 10.07 9.27
C HIS A 188 10.05 8.68 9.48
N VAL A 189 9.70 7.97 8.40
CA VAL A 189 9.16 6.61 8.47
C VAL A 189 10.28 5.62 8.78
N ARG A 190 11.48 5.77 8.20
CA ARG A 190 12.63 4.88 8.47
C ARG A 190 12.95 4.77 9.95
N GLU A 191 12.91 5.90 10.66
CA GLU A 191 13.13 5.97 12.10
C GLU A 191 12.09 5.12 12.86
N THR A 192 10.83 5.20 12.46
CA THR A 192 9.72 4.43 13.07
C THR A 192 9.80 2.93 12.77
N LEU A 193 10.41 2.55 11.64
CA LEU A 193 10.64 1.16 11.26
C LEU A 193 11.93 0.59 11.86
N GLY A 194 12.80 1.43 12.43
CA GLY A 194 14.11 1.00 12.95
C GLY A 194 15.02 0.42 11.87
N VAL A 195 14.91 0.93 10.64
CA VAL A 195 15.81 0.60 9.53
C VAL A 195 16.90 1.66 9.40
N GLU A 196 18.11 1.23 9.06
CA GLU A 196 19.24 2.15 8.92
C GLU A 196 19.04 3.12 7.75
N ASN A 197 19.41 4.38 7.94
CA ASN A 197 19.36 5.35 6.85
C ASN A 197 20.26 4.91 5.69
N PRO A 198 19.75 4.94 4.45
CA PRO A 198 20.52 4.59 3.28
C PRO A 198 21.58 5.66 3.01
N PRO A 199 22.68 5.32 2.36
CA PRO A 199 23.65 6.31 1.92
C PRO A 199 23.01 7.25 0.88
N THR A 200 23.46 8.50 0.86
CA THR A 200 22.91 9.56 0.00
C THR A 200 22.89 9.19 -1.48
N TRP A 201 23.89 8.45 -1.98
CA TRP A 201 23.91 7.98 -3.37
C TRP A 201 22.69 7.14 -3.73
N ALA A 202 22.15 6.34 -2.80
CA ALA A 202 21.01 5.47 -3.05
C ALA A 202 19.72 6.30 -3.19
N GLU A 203 19.59 7.36 -2.38
CA GLU A 203 18.48 8.30 -2.49
C GLU A 203 18.52 9.05 -3.83
N TYR A 204 19.69 9.59 -4.20
CA TYR A 204 19.86 10.26 -5.49
C TYR A 204 19.65 9.32 -6.67
N LEU A 205 20.07 8.05 -6.57
CA LEU A 205 19.85 7.04 -7.60
C LEU A 205 18.34 6.83 -7.83
N ILE A 206 17.56 6.64 -6.77
CA ILE A 206 16.12 6.41 -6.88
C ILE A 206 15.39 7.62 -7.44
N LEU A 207 15.72 8.81 -6.92
CA LEU A 207 15.17 10.06 -7.45
C LEU A 207 15.52 10.25 -8.93
N GLY A 208 16.76 9.91 -9.31
CA GLY A 208 17.24 9.93 -10.69
C GLY A 208 16.46 8.98 -11.59
N ILE A 209 16.29 7.72 -11.18
CA ILE A 209 15.53 6.70 -11.92
C ILE A 209 14.08 7.13 -12.13
N PHE A 210 13.41 7.63 -11.10
CA PHE A 210 12.01 8.03 -11.25
C PHE A 210 11.85 9.29 -12.08
N LYS A 211 12.74 10.29 -11.94
CA LYS A 211 12.71 11.49 -12.78
C LYS A 211 13.03 11.17 -14.23
N SER A 212 14.04 10.33 -14.48
CA SER A 212 14.42 9.91 -15.83
C SER A 212 13.33 9.08 -16.50
N ARG A 213 12.57 8.27 -15.76
CA ARG A 213 11.36 7.58 -16.25
C ARG A 213 10.20 8.54 -16.47
N ALA A 214 9.97 9.49 -15.56
CA ALA A 214 8.84 10.41 -15.62
C ALA A 214 8.94 11.36 -16.82
N PHE A 215 10.15 11.81 -17.16
CA PHE A 215 10.39 12.70 -18.29
C PHE A 215 9.82 12.17 -19.62
N PRO A 216 10.22 10.99 -20.14
CA PRO A 216 9.68 10.51 -21.40
C PRO A 216 8.19 10.20 -21.31
N ILE A 217 7.70 9.71 -20.16
CA ILE A 217 6.26 9.45 -19.99
C ILE A 217 5.45 10.73 -20.13
N ARG A 218 5.92 11.86 -19.58
CA ARG A 218 5.21 13.14 -19.66
C ARG A 218 5.23 13.78 -21.04
N HIS A 219 6.31 13.58 -21.78
CA HIS A 219 6.56 14.33 -23.02
C HIS A 219 6.36 13.52 -24.29
N PHE A 220 6.48 12.19 -24.25
CA PHE A 220 6.47 11.34 -25.44
C PHE A 220 5.39 10.25 -25.43
N TYR A 221 4.70 10.01 -24.31
CA TYR A 221 3.71 8.94 -24.23
C TYR A 221 2.28 9.50 -24.35
N LEU A 222 1.43 8.72 -25.03
CA LEU A 222 0.00 8.98 -25.08
C LEU A 222 -0.70 8.59 -23.77
N PRO A 223 -1.90 9.13 -23.51
CA PRO A 223 -2.73 8.68 -22.39
C PRO A 223 -2.92 7.16 -22.43
N ARG A 224 -2.90 6.52 -21.26
CA ARG A 224 -3.21 5.10 -21.14
C ARG A 224 -4.71 4.92 -21.03
N TYR A 225 -5.30 4.18 -21.97
CA TYR A 225 -6.75 3.88 -21.99
C TYR A 225 -7.10 2.50 -21.42
N GLN A 226 -6.10 1.67 -21.13
CA GLN A 226 -6.29 0.34 -20.58
C GLN A 226 -5.97 0.32 -19.09
N CYS A 227 -6.84 -0.30 -18.29
CA CYS A 227 -6.54 -0.59 -16.91
C CYS A 227 -5.48 -1.71 -16.85
N PRO A 228 -4.32 -1.48 -16.21
CA PRO A 228 -3.27 -2.50 -16.12
C PRO A 228 -3.57 -3.58 -15.07
N PHE A 229 -4.67 -3.44 -14.31
CA PHE A 229 -5.10 -4.40 -13.30
C PHE A 229 -6.14 -5.33 -13.89
N ASP A 230 -5.81 -6.61 -13.94
CA ASP A 230 -6.70 -7.66 -14.43
C ASP A 230 -6.67 -8.83 -13.44
N VAL A 231 -7.84 -9.11 -12.87
CA VAL A 231 -8.07 -10.20 -11.91
C VAL A 231 -8.94 -11.25 -12.60
N GLU A 232 -8.37 -12.44 -12.79
CA GLU A 232 -9.06 -13.56 -13.42
C GLU A 232 -9.65 -14.51 -12.39
N ARG A 233 -10.83 -15.04 -12.74
CA ARG A 233 -11.48 -16.12 -11.99
C ARG A 233 -11.18 -17.43 -12.68
N SER A 234 -10.49 -18.34 -11.98
CA SER A 234 -10.27 -19.69 -12.50
C SER A 234 -11.54 -20.54 -12.42
N ALA A 235 -11.58 -21.64 -13.19
CA ALA A 235 -12.74 -22.54 -13.28
C ALA A 235 -13.23 -23.10 -11.93
N ASN A 236 -12.37 -23.15 -10.91
CA ASN A 236 -12.70 -23.54 -9.54
C ASN A 236 -13.19 -22.39 -8.63
N GLY A 237 -13.51 -21.23 -9.21
CA GLY A 237 -14.05 -20.07 -8.50
C GLY A 237 -13.01 -19.20 -7.76
N ARG A 238 -11.73 -19.61 -7.73
CA ARG A 238 -10.63 -18.83 -7.12
C ARG A 238 -10.20 -17.65 -7.99
N LEU A 239 -9.75 -16.58 -7.35
CA LEU A 239 -9.23 -15.38 -8.00
C LEU A 239 -7.71 -15.36 -7.99
N HIS A 240 -7.14 -14.79 -9.05
CA HIS A 240 -5.71 -14.52 -9.14
C HIS A 240 -5.45 -13.35 -10.09
N ARG A 241 -4.31 -12.67 -9.89
CA ARG A 241 -3.86 -11.62 -10.82
C ARG A 241 -3.19 -12.25 -12.04
N LYS A 242 -3.40 -11.68 -13.23
CA LYS A 242 -2.63 -12.08 -14.44
C LYS A 242 -1.13 -11.85 -14.28
N LYS A 243 -0.76 -10.81 -13.53
CA LYS A 243 0.61 -10.47 -13.17
C LYS A 243 0.74 -10.52 -11.66
N TYR A 244 1.46 -11.53 -11.17
CA TYR A 244 1.78 -11.67 -9.75
C TYR A 244 2.71 -10.55 -9.32
N LEU A 245 2.59 -10.13 -8.06
CA LEU A 245 3.44 -9.13 -7.44
C LEU A 245 4.72 -9.78 -6.91
N PHE A 246 4.58 -10.97 -6.31
CA PHE A 246 5.69 -11.77 -5.82
C PHE A 246 5.59 -13.22 -6.26
N GLU A 247 4.42 -13.85 -6.13
CA GLU A 247 4.25 -15.29 -6.28
C GLU A 247 2.86 -15.65 -6.82
N PRO A 248 2.72 -16.82 -7.48
CA PRO A 248 1.44 -17.30 -7.99
C PRO A 248 0.50 -17.79 -6.88
N TRP A 249 -0.07 -16.87 -6.11
CA TRP A 249 -1.10 -17.18 -5.11
C TRP A 249 -2.51 -17.10 -5.68
N ARG A 250 -3.41 -17.91 -5.11
CA ARG A 250 -4.84 -17.90 -5.44
C ARG A 250 -5.64 -17.53 -4.21
N SER A 251 -6.49 -16.53 -4.34
CA SER A 251 -7.35 -16.03 -3.27
C SER A 251 -8.78 -16.52 -3.48
N THR A 252 -9.52 -16.67 -2.38
CA THR A 252 -10.96 -16.96 -2.39
C THR A 252 -11.70 -15.77 -1.79
N LEU A 253 -12.66 -15.20 -2.51
CA LEU A 253 -13.63 -14.27 -1.91
C LEU A 253 -14.43 -14.96 -0.80
#